data_AF-A0A5B9MBE9-F1
#
_entry.id   AF-A0A5B9MBE9-F1
#
_cell.length_a   1.000
_cell.length_b   1.000
_cell.length_c   1.000
_cell.angle_alpha   90.00
_cell.angle_beta   90.00
_cell.angle_gamma   90.00
#
_symmetry.space_group_name_H-M   'P 1'
#
loop_
_entity.id
_entity.type
_entity.pdbx_description
1 polymer ?
#
loop_
_entity_poly.entity_id
_entity_poly.type
_entity_poly.pdbx_seq_one_letter_code
_entity_poly.pdbx_strand_id
1 'polypeptide(L)'
;MNQQKERLGVLVERQLRLESGVVDALDALNNEMSALLDNSGIYGPNPADLKELSPLIETLQNRQSDSRKSRQVLQRYAGTEAMDESGASIKSILSTLPKSESKRLESDRRRIHDRLSAARQKLTANQVVIFYSTEFHRRYLLGVLQCDVDEGNYKADGQPFKLPPEKIIGRNC
;
A
#
# COMPACT_ATOMS: atom_id res chain seq x y z
N MET A 1 6.60 17.63 33.50
CA MET A 1 5.63 17.59 32.39
C MET A 1 6.22 17.85 30.99
N ASN A 2 7.34 18.57 30.82
CA ASN A 2 7.92 18.81 29.47
C ASN A 2 8.59 17.58 28.82
N GLN A 3 9.36 16.79 29.58
CA GLN A 3 10.09 15.63 29.04
C GLN A 3 9.20 14.56 28.40
N GLN A 4 7.98 14.37 28.92
CA GLN A 4 7.03 13.40 28.35
C GLN A 4 6.45 13.88 27.00
N LYS A 5 6.22 15.18 26.87
CA LYS A 5 5.73 15.79 25.62
C LYS A 5 6.81 15.81 24.55
N GLU A 6 8.05 16.12 24.92
CA GLU A 6 9.21 16.05 24.00
C GLU A 6 9.42 14.63 23.47
N ARG A 7 9.35 13.61 24.34
CA ARG A 7 9.43 12.20 23.93
C ARG A 7 8.29 11.80 23.00
N LEU A 8 7.07 12.26 23.28
CA LEU A 8 5.89 12.00 22.44
C LEU A 8 6.05 12.65 21.05
N GLY A 9 6.57 13.87 20.97
CA GLY A 9 6.88 14.56 19.71
C GLY A 9 7.86 13.78 18.85
N VAL A 10 8.97 13.31 19.45
CA VAL A 10 9.97 12.45 18.77
C VAL A 10 9.36 11.14 18.27
N LEU A 11 8.48 10.51 19.05
CA LEU A 11 7.80 9.27 18.63
C LEU A 11 6.85 9.52 17.44
N VAL A 12 6.11 10.63 17.46
CA VAL A 12 5.25 11.02 16.33
C VAL A 12 6.09 11.31 15.08
N GLU A 13 7.18 12.05 15.20
CA GLU A 13 8.08 12.34 14.08
C GLU A 13 8.67 11.06 13.48
N ARG A 14 9.12 10.12 14.34
CA ARG A 14 9.57 8.80 13.90
C ARG A 14 8.48 8.03 13.15
N GLN A 15 7.25 8.05 13.66
CA GLN A 15 6.12 7.40 13.00
C GLN A 15 5.84 8.01 11.63
N LEU A 16 5.81 9.34 11.52
CA LEU A 16 5.61 10.04 10.24
C LEU A 16 6.73 9.73 9.25
N ARG A 17 7.98 9.62 9.70
CA ARG A 17 9.10 9.22 8.83
C ARG A 17 8.93 7.79 8.29
N LEU A 18 8.46 6.86 9.11
CA LEU A 18 8.18 5.49 8.67
C LEU A 18 7.00 5.46 7.69
N GLU A 19 5.95 6.24 7.93
CA GLU A 19 4.82 6.36 7.00
C GLU A 19 5.24 6.98 5.66
N SER A 20 6.12 8.00 5.66
CA SER A 20 6.72 8.50 4.43
C SER A 20 7.49 7.41 3.69
N GLY A 21 8.28 6.60 4.39
CA GLY A 21 9.02 5.49 3.77
C GLY A 21 8.12 4.40 3.18
N VAL A 22 6.92 4.19 3.72
CA VAL A 22 5.90 3.31 3.10
C VAL A 22 5.39 3.92 1.80
N VAL A 23 5.12 5.23 1.79
CA VAL A 23 4.68 5.94 0.59
C VAL A 23 5.76 5.89 -0.49
N ASP A 24 7.03 6.13 -0.15
CA ASP A 24 8.14 6.07 -1.10
C ASP A 24 8.30 4.67 -1.72
N ALA A 25 8.14 3.61 -0.91
CA ALA A 25 8.16 2.22 -1.41
C ALA A 25 6.96 1.92 -2.33
N LEU A 26 5.78 2.45 -2.01
CA LEU A 26 4.59 2.29 -2.85
C LEU A 26 4.72 3.06 -4.17
N ASP A 27 5.29 4.26 -4.15
CA ASP A 27 5.57 5.05 -5.34
C ASP A 27 6.56 4.33 -6.25
N ALA A 28 7.64 3.75 -5.69
CA ALA A 28 8.60 2.95 -6.45
C ALA A 28 7.95 1.73 -7.12
N LEU A 29 7.16 0.96 -6.37
CA LEU A 29 6.41 -0.18 -6.91
C LEU A 29 5.43 0.24 -8.01
N ASN A 30 4.71 1.35 -7.82
CA ASN A 30 3.79 1.87 -8.80
C ASN A 30 4.47 2.34 -10.08
N ASN A 31 5.63 2.99 -9.97
CA ASN A 31 6.39 3.45 -11.12
C ASN A 31 6.89 2.27 -11.95
N GLU A 32 7.46 1.26 -11.29
CA GLU A 32 7.96 0.06 -11.96
C GLU A 32 6.83 -0.73 -12.61
N MET A 33 5.71 -0.92 -11.89
CA MET A 33 4.53 -1.59 -12.43
C MET A 33 3.95 -0.84 -13.63
N SER A 34 3.85 0.49 -13.59
CA SER A 34 3.37 1.27 -14.74
C SER A 34 4.29 1.10 -15.95
N ALA A 35 5.60 1.22 -15.76
CA ALA A 35 6.58 1.06 -16.84
C ALA A 35 6.51 -0.34 -17.47
N LEU A 36 6.36 -1.36 -16.63
CA LEU A 36 6.20 -2.74 -17.07
C LEU A 36 4.92 -2.92 -17.89
N LEU A 37 3.79 -2.40 -17.41
CA LEU A 37 2.51 -2.48 -18.12
C LEU A 37 2.54 -1.74 -19.45
N ASP A 38 3.18 -0.57 -19.51
CA ASP A 38 3.35 0.21 -20.73
C ASP A 38 4.18 -0.55 -21.78
N ASN A 39 5.24 -1.24 -21.34
CA ASN A 39 6.11 -2.05 -22.22
C ASN A 39 5.47 -3.37 -22.67
N SER A 40 4.53 -3.90 -21.89
CA SER A 40 3.92 -5.21 -22.12
C SER A 40 2.77 -5.19 -23.14
N GLY A 41 2.17 -4.02 -23.38
CA GLY A 41 1.06 -3.87 -24.33
C GLY A 41 -0.14 -4.77 -24.01
N ILE A 42 -0.74 -5.37 -25.05
CA ILE A 42 -1.98 -6.15 -24.96
C ILE A 42 -1.76 -7.53 -24.30
N TYR A 43 -0.53 -8.06 -24.37
CA TYR A 43 -0.21 -9.40 -23.84
C TYR A 43 0.02 -9.41 -22.33
N GLY A 44 0.32 -8.24 -21.76
CA GLY A 44 0.59 -8.08 -20.34
C GLY A 44 1.97 -8.61 -19.89
N PRO A 45 2.30 -8.41 -18.61
CA PRO A 45 3.60 -8.77 -18.03
C PRO A 45 3.95 -10.24 -18.23
N ASN A 46 5.20 -10.56 -18.57
CA ASN A 46 5.65 -11.94 -18.48
C ASN A 46 5.91 -12.34 -17.01
N PRO A 47 5.86 -13.64 -16.67
CA PRO A 47 6.15 -14.10 -15.31
C PRO A 47 7.56 -13.75 -14.81
N ALA A 48 8.53 -13.56 -15.73
CA ALA A 48 9.88 -13.11 -15.39
C ALA A 48 9.85 -11.65 -14.90
N ASP A 49 9.18 -10.76 -15.63
CA ASP A 49 9.04 -9.34 -15.30
C ASP A 49 8.32 -9.16 -13.95
N LEU A 50 7.32 -10.01 -13.66
CA LEU A 50 6.63 -10.00 -12.36
C LEU A 50 7.54 -10.41 -11.19
N LYS A 51 8.56 -11.25 -11.42
CA LYS A 51 9.55 -11.60 -10.38
C LYS A 51 10.46 -10.43 -10.06
N GLU A 52 10.70 -9.53 -11.00
CA GLU A 52 11.50 -8.31 -10.77
C GLU A 52 10.79 -7.34 -9.81
N LEU A 53 9.47 -7.43 -9.69
CA LEU A 53 8.68 -6.66 -8.73
C LEU A 53 8.70 -7.24 -7.30
N SER A 54 9.04 -8.52 -7.13
CA SER A 54 9.11 -9.17 -5.81
C SER A 54 9.94 -8.41 -4.76
N PRO A 55 11.18 -7.94 -5.04
CA PRO A 55 11.95 -7.16 -4.07
C PRO A 55 11.28 -5.83 -3.66
N LEU A 56 10.53 -5.19 -4.56
CA LEU A 56 9.79 -3.97 -4.24
C LEU A 56 8.59 -4.26 -3.33
N ILE A 57 7.90 -5.38 -3.57
CA ILE A 57 6.80 -5.87 -2.72
C ILE A 57 7.33 -6.20 -1.32
N GLU A 58 8.43 -6.94 -1.22
CA GLU A 58 9.07 -7.27 0.06
C GLU A 58 9.50 -6.00 0.81
N THR A 59 10.08 -5.03 0.10
CA THR A 59 10.45 -3.73 0.69
C THR A 59 9.22 -3.02 1.25
N LEU A 60 8.12 -2.95 0.50
CA LEU A 60 6.88 -2.34 0.95
C LEU A 60 6.30 -3.04 2.19
N GLN A 61 6.28 -4.38 2.19
CA GLN A 61 5.82 -5.19 3.32
C GLN A 61 6.67 -4.95 4.58
N ASN A 62 7.99 -4.90 4.44
CA ASN A 62 8.92 -4.62 5.53
C ASN A 62 8.68 -3.22 6.12
N ARG A 63 8.58 -2.20 5.26
CA ARG A 63 8.28 -0.82 5.69
C ARG A 63 6.92 -0.71 6.37
N GLN A 64 5.91 -1.43 5.87
CA GLN A 64 4.59 -1.46 6.47
C GLN A 64 4.63 -2.13 7.86
N SER A 65 5.36 -3.23 8.00
CA SER A 65 5.57 -3.93 9.27
C SER A 65 6.23 -3.02 10.32
N ASP A 66 7.29 -2.30 9.93
CA ASP A 66 7.98 -1.36 10.82
C ASP A 66 7.07 -0.19 11.24
N SER A 67 6.30 0.35 10.30
CA SER A 67 5.33 1.41 10.57
C SER A 67 4.23 0.95 11.54
N ARG A 68 3.73 -0.29 11.39
CA ARG A 68 2.76 -0.90 12.32
C ARG A 68 3.34 -1.07 13.72
N LYS A 69 4.56 -1.60 13.84
CA LYS A 69 5.24 -1.77 15.14
C LYS A 69 5.45 -0.43 15.84
N SER A 70 5.91 0.58 15.10
CA SER A 70 6.09 1.94 15.63
C SER A 70 4.78 2.56 16.09
N ARG A 71 3.68 2.38 15.33
CA ARG A 71 2.36 2.84 15.72
C ARG A 71 1.87 2.20 17.02
N GLN A 72 2.08 0.88 17.18
CA GLN A 72 1.76 0.19 18.43
C GLN A 72 2.53 0.79 19.61
N VAL A 73 3.85 1.00 19.47
CA VAL A 73 4.67 1.64 20.51
C VAL A 73 4.15 3.04 20.88
N LEU A 74 3.78 3.85 19.87
CA LEU A 74 3.22 5.18 20.08
C LEU A 74 1.88 5.13 20.85
N GLN A 75 1.00 4.19 20.51
CA GLN A 75 -0.29 4.00 21.17
C GLN A 75 -0.14 3.56 22.64
N ARG A 76 0.81 2.67 22.92
CA ARG A 76 1.15 2.27 24.30
C ARG A 76 1.66 3.46 25.10
N TYR A 77 2.57 4.23 24.51
CA TYR A 77 3.17 5.39 25.18
C TYR A 77 2.16 6.52 25.43
N ALA A 78 1.18 6.69 24.54
CA ALA A 78 0.09 7.64 24.69
C ALA A 78 -0.98 7.19 25.73
N GLY A 79 -0.86 6.00 26.32
CA GLY A 79 -1.81 5.47 27.30
C GLY A 79 -3.17 5.08 26.71
N THR A 80 -3.19 4.74 25.43
CA THR A 80 -4.43 4.57 24.64
C THR A 80 -4.77 3.11 24.33
N GLU A 81 -4.25 2.16 25.11
CA GLU A 81 -4.49 0.71 24.95
C GLU A 81 -5.97 0.30 25.15
N ALA A 82 -6.82 1.17 25.73
CA ALA A 82 -8.17 0.81 26.19
C ALA A 82 -9.35 1.33 25.34
N MET A 83 -9.13 1.91 24.15
CA MET A 83 -10.24 2.44 23.34
C MET A 83 -10.17 1.96 21.90
N ASP A 84 -10.93 0.89 21.62
CA ASP A 84 -11.46 0.41 20.33
C ASP A 84 -10.56 0.50 19.08
N GLU A 85 -10.97 -0.12 17.98
CA GLU A 85 -10.26 -0.05 16.68
C GLU A 85 -10.13 1.41 16.13
N SER A 86 -10.70 2.38 16.84
CA SER A 86 -10.65 3.83 16.65
C SER A 86 -9.64 4.55 17.57
N GLY A 87 -8.69 3.80 18.17
CA GLY A 87 -7.65 4.28 19.08
C GLY A 87 -7.06 5.65 18.73
N ALA A 88 -6.81 6.45 19.77
CA ALA A 88 -6.37 7.84 19.71
C ALA A 88 -5.61 8.20 18.43
N SER A 89 -6.33 8.88 17.53
CA SER A 89 -5.78 9.36 16.27
C SER A 89 -4.48 10.12 16.54
N ILE A 90 -3.48 10.02 15.66
CA ILE A 90 -2.28 10.88 15.71
C ILE A 90 -2.68 12.36 15.93
N LYS A 91 -3.85 12.77 15.42
CA LYS A 91 -4.45 14.09 15.65
C LYS A 91 -4.72 14.42 17.14
N SER A 92 -5.19 13.48 17.96
CA SER A 92 -5.40 13.70 19.39
C SER A 92 -4.08 13.78 20.13
N ILE A 93 -3.09 12.95 19.76
CA ILE A 93 -1.72 13.02 20.29
C ILE A 93 -1.10 14.41 20.00
N LEU A 94 -1.21 14.87 18.75
CA LEU A 94 -0.70 16.18 18.32
C LEU A 94 -1.33 17.35 19.09
N SER A 95 -2.57 17.22 19.56
CA SER A 95 -3.24 18.28 20.32
C SER A 95 -2.65 18.50 21.72
N THR A 96 -1.90 17.52 22.25
CA THR A 96 -1.26 17.57 23.57
C THR A 96 0.13 18.22 23.55
N LEU A 97 0.73 18.34 22.36
CA LEU A 97 2.07 18.89 22.12
C LEU A 97 2.06 20.44 22.10
N PRO A 98 3.24 21.09 22.26
CA PRO A 98 3.37 22.52 22.05
C PRO A 98 2.85 22.96 20.67
N LYS A 99 2.21 24.13 20.59
CA LYS A 99 1.52 24.60 19.36
C LYS A 99 2.44 24.67 18.12
N SER A 100 3.71 25.03 18.31
CA SER A 100 4.70 25.10 17.21
C SER A 100 4.99 23.72 16.63
N GLU A 101 5.27 22.75 17.50
CA GLU A 101 5.58 21.36 17.13
C GLU A 101 4.36 20.64 16.56
N SER A 102 3.20 20.83 17.18
CA SER A 102 1.92 20.32 16.71
C SER A 102 1.60 20.76 15.27
N LYS A 103 1.79 22.05 14.96
CA LYS A 103 1.59 22.58 13.59
C LYS A 103 2.56 21.97 12.57
N ARG A 104 3.84 21.84 12.93
CA ARG A 104 4.86 21.23 12.06
C ARG A 104 4.49 19.78 11.71
N LEU A 105 4.25 18.96 12.73
CA LEU A 105 3.94 17.54 12.57
C LEU A 105 2.59 17.31 11.88
N GLU A 106 1.58 18.16 12.12
CA GLU A 106 0.31 18.11 11.40
C GLU A 106 0.47 18.44 9.91
N SER A 107 1.35 19.39 9.56
CA SER A 107 1.68 19.70 8.17
C SER A 107 2.35 18.50 7.49
N ASP A 108 3.31 17.86 8.16
CA ASP A 108 3.97 16.66 7.64
C ASP A 108 2.98 15.50 7.47
N ARG A 109 2.09 15.30 8.44
CA ARG A 109 1.02 14.29 8.39
C ARG A 109 0.11 14.48 7.18
N ARG A 110 -0.33 15.73 6.92
CA ARG A 110 -1.17 16.04 5.75
C ARG A 110 -0.45 15.76 4.45
N ARG A 111 0.81 16.23 4.31
CA ARG A 111 1.63 15.96 3.12
C ARG A 111 1.78 14.46 2.85
N ILE A 112 2.04 13.67 3.89
CA ILE A 112 2.16 12.20 3.76
C ILE A 112 0.81 11.59 3.35
N HIS A 113 -0.30 12.05 3.94
CA HIS A 113 -1.64 11.58 3.58
C HIS A 113 -1.99 11.86 2.12
N ASP A 114 -1.72 13.07 1.63
CA ASP A 114 -1.98 13.46 0.25
C ASP A 114 -1.16 12.60 -0.72
N ARG A 115 0.13 12.39 -0.42
CA ARG A 115 0.99 11.50 -1.22
C ARG A 115 0.50 10.05 -1.19
N LEU A 116 0.09 9.53 -0.03
CA LEU A 116 -0.48 8.19 0.08
C LEU A 116 -1.77 8.05 -0.74
N SER A 117 -2.61 9.07 -0.76
CA SER A 117 -3.83 9.11 -1.56
C SER A 117 -3.50 9.02 -3.05
N ALA A 118 -2.55 9.82 -3.52
CA ALA A 118 -2.08 9.79 -4.91
C ALA A 118 -1.47 8.42 -5.28
N ALA A 119 -0.62 7.87 -4.42
CA ALA A 119 0.01 6.56 -4.61
C ALA A 119 -1.05 5.43 -4.67
N ARG A 120 -2.12 5.51 -3.86
CA ARG A 120 -3.26 4.58 -3.94
C ARG A 120 -4.02 4.68 -5.24
N GLN A 121 -4.30 5.90 -5.70
CA GLN A 121 -4.96 6.11 -6.99
C GLN A 121 -4.14 5.52 -8.14
N LYS A 122 -2.81 5.71 -8.12
CA LYS A 122 -1.91 5.11 -9.12
C LYS A 122 -1.89 3.59 -9.06
N LEU A 123 -1.90 3.00 -7.86
CA LEU A 123 -2.03 1.56 -7.70
C LEU A 123 -3.34 1.04 -8.31
N THR A 124 -4.46 1.72 -8.04
CA THR A 124 -5.76 1.37 -8.63
C THR A 124 -5.72 1.49 -10.14
N ALA A 125 -5.10 2.53 -10.71
CA ALA A 125 -4.94 2.67 -12.15
C ALA A 125 -4.14 1.49 -12.75
N ASN A 126 -3.03 1.10 -12.13
CA ASN A 126 -2.24 -0.07 -12.55
C ASN A 126 -3.08 -1.37 -12.50
N GLN A 127 -3.87 -1.55 -11.45
CA GLN A 127 -4.78 -2.71 -11.32
C GLN A 127 -5.86 -2.72 -12.41
N VAL A 128 -6.41 -1.56 -12.76
CA VAL A 128 -7.39 -1.39 -13.83
C VAL A 128 -6.78 -1.76 -15.19
N VAL A 129 -5.57 -1.27 -15.47
CA VAL A 129 -4.85 -1.61 -16.70
C VAL A 129 -4.65 -3.11 -16.81
N ILE A 130 -4.15 -3.78 -15.75
CA ILE A 130 -4.01 -5.24 -15.70
C ILE A 130 -5.35 -5.91 -16.02
N PHE A 131 -6.42 -5.50 -15.34
CA PHE A 131 -7.74 -6.12 -15.53
C PHE A 131 -8.25 -6.00 -16.98
N TYR A 132 -8.09 -4.84 -17.62
CA TYR A 132 -8.59 -4.65 -18.98
C TYR A 132 -7.65 -5.17 -20.07
N SER A 133 -6.34 -5.15 -19.87
CA SER A 133 -5.38 -5.65 -20.85
C SER A 133 -5.29 -7.18 -20.85
N THR A 134 -5.23 -7.82 -19.68
CA THR A 134 -4.99 -9.26 -19.60
C THR A 134 -6.25 -10.09 -19.33
N GLU A 135 -7.07 -9.70 -18.35
CA GLU A 135 -8.24 -10.49 -17.93
C GLU A 135 -9.42 -10.33 -18.88
N PHE A 136 -9.75 -9.09 -19.27
CA PHE A 136 -10.86 -8.82 -20.18
C PHE A 136 -10.61 -9.38 -21.57
N HIS A 137 -9.43 -9.14 -22.16
CA HIS A 137 -9.09 -9.65 -23.50
C HIS A 137 -9.08 -11.18 -23.54
N ARG A 138 -8.54 -11.84 -22.50
CA ARG A 138 -8.59 -13.30 -22.38
C ARG A 138 -10.03 -13.82 -22.37
N ARG A 139 -10.91 -13.23 -21.57
CA ARG A 139 -12.33 -13.64 -21.48
C ARG A 139 -13.12 -13.32 -22.74
N TYR A 140 -12.84 -12.18 -23.37
CA TYR A 140 -13.47 -11.77 -24.62
C TYR A 140 -13.09 -12.72 -25.77
N LEU A 141 -11.81 -13.06 -25.91
CA LEU A 141 -11.34 -14.04 -26.91
C LEU A 141 -11.97 -15.42 -26.67
N LEU A 142 -12.02 -15.89 -25.42
CA LEU A 142 -12.67 -17.17 -25.08
C LEU A 142 -14.18 -17.16 -25.36
N GLY A 143 -14.87 -16.05 -25.07
CA GLY A 143 -16.32 -15.95 -25.22
C GLY A 143 -16.81 -15.70 -26.65
N VAL A 144 -16.07 -14.92 -27.44
CA VAL A 144 -16.47 -14.55 -28.82
C VAL A 144 -15.97 -15.54 -29.85
N LEU A 145 -14.77 -16.09 -29.68
CA LEU A 145 -14.19 -17.02 -30.67
C LEU A 145 -14.55 -18.48 -30.40
N GLN A 146 -15.20 -18.79 -29.27
CA GLN A 146 -15.53 -20.17 -28.84
C GLN A 146 -14.33 -21.12 -29.02
N CYS A 147 -13.11 -20.63 -28.77
CA CYS A 147 -11.92 -21.45 -28.92
C CYS A 147 -11.89 -22.46 -27.77
N ASP A 148 -12.06 -23.74 -28.10
CA ASP A 148 -11.75 -24.83 -27.18
C ASP A 148 -10.27 -24.77 -26.80
N VAL A 149 -9.99 -24.94 -25.50
CA VAL A 149 -8.67 -24.79 -24.92
C VAL A 149 -7.81 -25.97 -25.37
N ASP A 150 -6.98 -25.78 -26.39
CA ASP A 150 -6.02 -26.79 -26.83
C ASP A 150 -4.83 -26.83 -25.85
N GLU A 151 -4.91 -27.76 -24.90
CA GLU A 151 -4.00 -27.93 -23.74
C GLU A 151 -2.55 -28.27 -24.12
N GLY A 152 -2.27 -28.54 -25.41
CA GLY A 152 -0.92 -28.83 -25.92
C GLY A 152 -0.02 -27.59 -26.09
N ASN A 153 -0.59 -26.43 -26.41
CA ASN A 153 0.14 -25.18 -26.61
C ASN A 153 -0.13 -24.12 -25.52
N TYR A 154 -1.22 -24.29 -24.75
CA TYR A 154 -1.49 -23.53 -23.54
C TYR A 154 -1.56 -24.52 -22.38
N LYS A 155 -0.49 -24.59 -21.58
CA LYS A 155 -0.56 -25.37 -20.35
C LYS A 155 -1.64 -24.79 -19.44
N ALA A 156 -2.65 -25.61 -19.21
CA ALA A 156 -3.67 -25.41 -18.21
C ALA A 156 -3.08 -25.67 -16.81
N ASP A 157 -2.33 -24.73 -16.29
CA ASP A 157 -2.38 -24.45 -14.86
C ASP A 157 -3.22 -23.19 -14.65
N GLY A 158 -4.49 -23.32 -15.05
CA GLY A 158 -5.59 -22.49 -14.60
C GLY A 158 -5.84 -22.59 -13.09
N GLN A 159 -4.77 -22.64 -12.29
CA GLN A 159 -4.84 -22.14 -10.94
C GLN A 159 -5.04 -20.64 -11.09
N PRO A 160 -6.19 -20.07 -10.70
CA PRO A 160 -6.23 -18.64 -10.46
C PRO A 160 -5.04 -18.36 -9.55
N PHE A 161 -4.21 -17.37 -9.88
CA PHE A 161 -3.47 -16.72 -8.81
C PHE A 161 -4.53 -16.00 -7.98
N LYS A 162 -5.24 -16.77 -7.15
CA LYS A 162 -5.88 -16.29 -5.95
C LYS A 162 -4.69 -15.74 -5.17
N LEU A 163 -4.38 -14.46 -5.40
CA LEU A 163 -3.94 -13.62 -4.30
C LEU A 163 -4.80 -14.06 -3.12
N PRO A 164 -4.22 -14.56 -2.02
CA PRO A 164 -5.01 -14.96 -0.88
C PRO A 164 -5.97 -13.78 -0.62
N PRO A 165 -7.23 -14.04 -0.28
CA PRO A 165 -8.14 -13.00 0.17
C PRO A 165 -7.67 -12.53 1.56
N GLU A 166 -6.40 -12.13 1.68
CA GLU A 166 -6.00 -11.18 2.66
C GLU A 166 -6.82 -9.93 2.34
N LYS A 167 -7.81 -9.71 3.20
CA LYS A 167 -8.41 -8.41 3.43
C LYS A 167 -7.26 -7.42 3.67
N ILE A 168 -6.67 -6.88 2.61
CA ILE A 168 -5.70 -5.77 2.70
C ILE A 168 -6.41 -4.54 3.29
N ILE A 169 -7.75 -4.48 3.17
CA ILE A 169 -8.61 -3.54 3.87
C ILE A 169 -9.84 -4.31 4.37
N GLY A 170 -9.98 -4.44 5.69
CA GLY A 170 -11.25 -4.82 6.30
C GLY A 170 -12.32 -3.81 5.87
N ARG A 171 -13.46 -4.31 5.37
CA ARG A 171 -14.68 -3.53 5.17
C ARG A 171 -15.02 -2.85 6.50
N ASN A 172 -14.83 -1.53 6.56
CA ASN A 172 -15.64 -0.66 7.41
C ASN A 172 -16.59 0.09 6.48
N CYS A 173 -17.66 -0.61 6.09
CA CYS A 173 -18.96 0.01 5.88
C CYS A 173 -19.75 -0.28 7.15
#